data_AF-A0A0C5XM01-F1
#
_entry.id   AF-A0A0C5XM01-F1
#
_cell.length_a   1.000
_cell.length_b   1.000
_cell.length_c   1.000
_cell.angle_alpha   90.00
_cell.angle_beta   90.00
_cell.angle_gamma   90.00
#
_symmetry.space_group_name_H-M   'P 1'
#
loop_
_entity.id
_entity.type
_entity.pdbx_description
1 polymer ?
#
loop_
_entity_poly.entity_id
_entity_poly.type
_entity_poly.pdbx_seq_one_letter_code
_entity_poly.pdbx_strand_id
1 'polypeptide(L)' 'MSGAKMPGSVVIGRDVVDRMLHLETGRTDEALNARFGISYNSWRKIIAGRPVRSSMAARLVRRVESIEPGV' A
#
# COMPACT_ATOMS: atom_id res chain seq x y z
N MET A 1 -25.43 3.85 13.39
CA MET A 1 -24.00 3.47 13.24
C MET A 1 -23.30 4.62 12.53
N SER A 2 -22.53 5.43 13.26
CA SER A 2 -21.82 6.60 12.69
C SER A 2 -20.74 6.14 11.72
N GLY A 3 -20.92 6.41 10.43
CA GLY A 3 -19.85 6.32 9.45
C GLY A 3 -18.88 7.47 9.67
N ALA A 4 -17.83 7.25 10.45
CA ALA A 4 -16.73 8.21 10.54
C ALA A 4 -16.22 8.47 9.12
N LYS A 5 -16.32 9.71 8.65
CA LYS A 5 -15.81 10.13 7.34
C LYS A 5 -14.30 9.90 7.35
N MET A 6 -13.82 8.89 6.60
CA MET A 6 -12.39 8.68 6.46
C MET A 6 -11.75 9.96 5.88
N PRO A 7 -10.59 10.39 6.40
CA PRO A 7 -9.90 11.57 5.89
C PRO A 7 -9.64 11.44 4.39
N GLY A 8 -9.46 12.54 3.66
CA GLY A 8 -9.20 12.52 2.21
C GLY A 8 -7.89 11.78 1.86
N SER A 9 -6.95 11.73 2.80
CA SER A 9 -5.68 11.04 2.69
C SER A 9 -5.16 10.54 4.04
N VAL A 10 -4.38 9.47 4.02
CA VAL A 10 -3.79 8.82 5.20
C VAL A 10 -2.34 8.41 4.92
N VAL A 11 -1.52 8.38 5.96
CA VAL A 11 -0.19 7.75 5.94
C VAL A 11 -0.36 6.26 6.23
N ILE A 12 0.34 5.41 5.48
CA ILE A 12 0.30 3.96 5.70
C ILE A 12 1.18 3.61 6.90
N GLY A 13 0.67 2.72 7.76
CA GLY A 13 1.37 2.24 8.94
C GLY A 13 2.71 1.58 8.59
N ARG A 14 3.70 1.75 9.48
CA ARG A 14 5.07 1.26 9.27
C ARG A 14 5.13 -0.25 9.11
N ASP A 15 4.30 -0.99 9.84
CA ASP A 15 4.12 -2.44 9.74
C ASP A 15 3.73 -2.89 8.32
N VAL A 16 2.78 -2.20 7.70
CA VAL A 16 2.37 -2.50 6.31
C VAL A 16 3.47 -2.13 5.33
N VAL A 17 4.17 -1.00 5.55
CA VAL A 17 5.31 -0.60 4.71
C VAL A 17 6.44 -1.62 4.78
N ASP A 18 6.80 -2.09 5.98
CA ASP A 18 7.84 -3.11 6.17
C ASP A 18 7.44 -4.42 5.46
N ARG A 19 6.17 -4.82 5.53
CA ARG A 19 5.67 -5.98 4.80
C ARG A 19 5.71 -5.77 3.28
N MET A 20 5.38 -4.59 2.78
CA MET A 20 5.51 -4.24 1.36
C MET A 20 6.97 -4.35 0.89
N LEU A 21 7.92 -3.84 1.68
CA LEU A 21 9.36 -3.94 1.38
C LEU A 21 9.85 -5.40 1.39
N HIS A 22 9.29 -6.26 2.24
CA HIS A 22 9.63 -7.68 2.23
C HIS A 22 9.03 -8.43 1.03
N LEU A 23 7.82 -8.05 0.59
CA LEU A 23 7.09 -8.70 -0.51
C LEU A 23 7.45 -8.17 -1.90
N GLU A 24 8.23 -7.09 -2.00
CA GLU A 24 8.58 -6.47 -3.27
C GLU A 24 9.49 -7.40 -4.09
N THR A 25 9.08 -7.71 -5.31
CA THR A 25 9.88 -8.51 -6.26
C THR A 25 10.54 -7.64 -7.34
N GLY A 26 10.20 -6.35 -7.37
CA GLY A 26 10.70 -5.36 -8.32
C GLY A 26 10.01 -4.02 -8.12
N ARG A 27 10.69 -2.94 -8.53
CA ARG A 27 10.23 -1.54 -8.34
C ARG A 27 9.84 -0.86 -9.65
N THR A 28 9.48 -1.62 -10.69
CA THR A 28 8.87 -1.05 -11.90
C THR A 28 7.36 -0.86 -11.71
N ASP A 29 6.73 -0.04 -12.54
CA ASP A 29 5.28 0.15 -12.49
C ASP A 29 4.55 -1.18 -12.69
N GLU A 30 5.02 -2.04 -13.59
CA GLU A 30 4.44 -3.35 -13.89
C GLU A 30 4.54 -4.30 -12.69
N ALA A 31 5.73 -4.40 -12.08
CA ALA A 31 5.95 -5.28 -10.94
C ALA A 31 5.13 -4.85 -9.72
N LEU A 32 5.10 -3.54 -9.43
CA LEU A 32 4.34 -2.97 -8.32
C LEU A 32 2.84 -3.06 -8.56
N ASN A 33 2.39 -2.88 -9.80
CA ASN A 33 0.98 -3.04 -10.15
C ASN A 33 0.55 -4.50 -10.01
N ALA A 34 1.32 -5.44 -10.56
CA ALA A 34 1.04 -6.87 -10.46
C ALA A 34 0.96 -7.32 -9.00
N ARG A 35 1.93 -6.92 -8.16
CA ARG A 35 2.01 -7.36 -6.76
C ARG A 35 1.02 -6.62 -5.87
N PHE A 36 0.99 -5.28 -5.93
CA PHE A 36 0.31 -4.43 -4.95
C PHE A 36 -0.85 -3.61 -5.53
N GLY A 37 -1.06 -3.62 -6.84
CA GLY A 37 -2.13 -2.83 -7.48
C GLY A 37 -1.90 -1.32 -7.41
N ILE A 38 -0.65 -0.88 -7.31
CA ILE A 38 -0.25 0.54 -7.25
C ILE A 38 0.83 0.85 -8.29
N SER A 39 0.90 2.12 -8.72
CA SER A 39 2.01 2.61 -9.54
C SER A 39 3.24 2.92 -8.70
N TYR A 40 4.38 3.07 -9.37
CA TYR A 40 5.65 3.49 -8.79
C TYR A 40 5.56 4.86 -8.10
N ASN A 41 4.74 5.78 -8.60
CA ASN A 41 4.55 7.07 -7.94
C ASN A 41 3.89 6.92 -6.56
N SER A 42 2.87 6.06 -6.45
CA SER A 42 2.24 5.75 -5.17
C SER A 42 3.22 5.04 -4.24
N TRP A 43 3.99 4.07 -4.77
CA TRP A 43 5.05 3.39 -4.03
C TRP A 43 6.04 4.38 -3.40
N ARG A 44 6.62 5.29 -4.20
CA ARG A 44 7.56 6.31 -3.71
C ARG A 44 6.97 7.20 -2.61
N LYS A 45 5.69 7.54 -2.70
CA LYS A 45 5.01 8.33 -1.65
C LYS A 45 4.91 7.53 -0.34
N ILE A 46 4.51 6.26 -0.45
CA ILE A 46 4.29 5.38 0.70
C ILE A 46 5.59 5.14 1.46
N ILE A 47 6.67 4.74 0.78
CA ILE A 47 7.97 4.49 1.44
C ILE A 47 8.58 5.76 2.05
N ALA A 48 8.20 6.94 1.54
CA ALA A 48 8.62 8.23 2.07
C ALA A 48 7.70 8.76 3.19
N GLY A 49 6.73 7.96 3.67
CA GLY A 49 5.78 8.35 4.71
C GLY A 49 4.79 9.44 4.30
N ARG A 50 4.62 9.68 2.98
CA ARG A 50 3.70 10.70 2.48
C ARG A 50 2.26 10.19 2.43
N PRO A 51 1.28 11.04 2.73
CA PRO A 51 -0.12 10.64 2.72
C PRO A 51 -0.61 10.33 1.30
N VAL A 52 -1.50 9.33 1.21
CA VAL A 52 -2.12 8.84 -0.02
C VAL A 52 -3.64 8.77 0.16
N ARG A 53 -4.41 8.68 -0.93
CA ARG A 53 -5.88 8.63 -0.86
C ARG A 53 -6.34 7.45 0.00
N SER A 54 -7.28 7.68 0.92
CA SER A 54 -7.72 6.67 1.88
C SER A 54 -8.34 5.43 1.24
N SER A 55 -9.07 5.60 0.13
CA SER A 55 -9.59 4.47 -0.66
C SER A 55 -8.50 3.63 -1.32
N MET A 56 -7.37 4.24 -1.69
CA MET A 56 -6.21 3.52 -2.21
C MET A 56 -5.49 2.79 -1.08
N ALA A 57 -5.26 3.46 0.06
CA ALA A 57 -4.64 2.86 1.23
C ALA A 57 -5.43 1.63 1.72
N ALA A 58 -6.75 1.75 1.86
CA ALA A 58 -7.61 0.65 2.32
C ALA A 58 -7.54 -0.58 1.38
N ARG A 59 -7.49 -0.36 0.05
CA ARG A 59 -7.34 -1.46 -0.92
C ARG A 59 -5.94 -2.09 -0.85
N LEU A 60 -4.92 -1.26 -0.72
CA LEU A 60 -3.53 -1.71 -0.64
C LEU A 60 -3.29 -2.55 0.62
N VAL A 61 -3.74 -2.10 1.79
CA VAL A 61 -3.60 -2.83 3.06
C VAL A 61 -4.22 -4.23 2.95
N ARG A 62 -5.49 -4.31 2.51
CA ARG A 62 -6.17 -5.61 2.31
C ARG A 62 -5.42 -6.53 1.37
N ARG A 63 -4.84 -5.97 0.29
CA ARG A 63 -4.07 -6.76 -0.68
C ARG A 63 -2.75 -7.24 -0.09
N VAL A 64 -2.03 -6.40 0.65
CA VAL A 64 -0.77 -6.79 1.32
C VAL A 64 -1.01 -7.88 2.36
N GLU A 65 -2.11 -7.78 3.11
CA GLU A 65 -2.52 -8.80 4.08
C GLU A 65 -2.84 -10.14 3.44
N SER A 66 -3.46 -10.15 2.25
CA SER A 66 -3.81 -11.36 1.52
C SER A 66 -2.65 -12.03 0.78
N ILE A 67 -1.51 -11.36 0.65
CA ILE A 67 -0.33 -11.96 0.04
C ILE A 67 0.34 -12.84 1.09
N GLU A 68 0.27 -14.15 0.90
CA GLU A 68 1.07 -15.09 1.67
C GLU A 68 2.55 -14.86 1.36
N PRO A 69 3.43 -14.84 2.38
CA PRO A 69 4.87 -14.94 2.15
C PRO A 69 5.10 -16.23 1.36
N GLY A 70 5.76 -16.13 0.20
CA GLY A 70 6.07 -17.32 -0.59
C GLY A 70 6.85 -18.32 0.27
N VAL A 71 6.37 -19.57 0.28
CA VAL A 71 7.12 -20.75 0.74
C VAL A 71 8.34 -20.94 -0.15
#